data_AF-A0A968A0X6-F1
#
_entry.id   AF-A0A968A0X6-F1
#
_cell.length_a   1.000
_cell.length_b   1.000
_cell.length_c   1.000
_cell.angle_alpha   90.00
_cell.angle_beta   90.00
_cell.angle_gamma   90.00
#
_symmetry.space_group_name_H-M   'P 1'
#
loop_
_entity.id
_entity.type
_entity.pdbx_description
1 polymer ?
#
loop_
_entity_poly.entity_id
_entity_poly.type
_entity_poly.pdbx_seq_one_letter_code
_entity_poly.pdbx_strand_id
1 'polypeptide(L)'
;DAWVYPKIRNRYPVGYFVQWEEDRRYYTNVDEALEQAERQLREAAAEQAKAAGAESVTIETEMLPDGAESYRVRATAIGDVDRGR
;
A
#
# COMPACT_ATOMS: atom_id res chain seq x y z
N ASP A 1 5.92 0.33 -2.69
CA ASP A 1 5.07 1.43 -2.18
C ASP A 1 3.86 1.59 -3.09
N ALA A 2 2.78 2.21 -2.62
CA ALA A 2 1.64 2.63 -3.44
C ALA A 2 1.33 4.11 -3.16
N TRP A 3 0.75 4.79 -4.14
CA TRP A 3 0.34 6.18 -4.03
C TRP A 3 -1.17 6.30 -4.19
N VAL A 4 -1.77 7.08 -3.30
CA VAL A 4 -3.19 7.45 -3.36
C VAL A 4 -3.26 8.95 -3.60
N TYR A 5 -3.83 9.37 -4.71
CA TYR A 5 -3.93 10.79 -5.05
C TYR A 5 -5.35 11.17 -5.45
N PRO A 6 -5.83 12.36 -5.07
CA PRO A 6 -7.19 12.77 -5.33
C PRO A 6 -7.38 13.08 -6.81
N LYS A 7 -8.53 12.68 -7.35
CA LYS A 7 -9.07 13.19 -8.59
C LYS A 7 -9.77 14.50 -8.29
N ILE A 8 -9.12 15.61 -8.64
CA ILE A 8 -9.71 16.94 -8.43
C ILE A 8 -10.60 17.33 -9.61
N ARG A 9 -11.83 17.77 -9.32
CA ARG A 9 -12.72 18.44 -10.27
C ARG A 9 -13.24 19.72 -9.65
N ASN A 10 -13.07 20.85 -10.35
CA ASN A 10 -13.51 22.16 -9.89
C ASN A 10 -13.02 22.52 -8.46
N ARG A 11 -11.76 22.17 -8.14
CA ARG A 11 -11.10 22.34 -6.83
C ARG A 11 -11.57 21.43 -5.69
N TYR A 12 -12.45 20.46 -5.96
CA TYR A 12 -12.89 19.49 -4.96
C TYR A 12 -12.46 18.07 -5.35
N PRO A 13 -12.07 17.22 -4.37
CA PRO A 13 -11.87 15.81 -4.63
C PRO A 13 -13.21 15.17 -5.00
N VAL A 14 -13.24 14.49 -6.15
CA VAL A 14 -14.40 13.70 -6.59
C VAL A 14 -14.16 12.20 -6.52
N GLY A 15 -12.96 11.81 -6.10
CA GLY A 15 -12.51 10.43 -5.89
C GLY A 15 -11.00 10.37 -5.76
N TYR A 16 -10.44 9.16 -5.77
CA TYR A 16 -9.05 8.88 -5.50
C TYR A 16 -8.54 7.81 -6.47
N PHE A 17 -7.30 7.97 -6.90
CA PHE A 17 -6.60 6.94 -7.66
C PHE A 17 -5.58 6.27 -6.76
N VAL A 18 -5.58 4.94 -6.76
CA VAL A 18 -4.50 4.13 -6.22
C VAL A 18 -3.59 3.75 -7.38
N GLN A 19 -2.32 4.10 -7.29
CA GLN A 19 -1.26 3.67 -8.19
C GLN A 19 -0.34 2.73 -7.44
N TRP A 20 -0.16 1.54 -7.98
CA TRP A 20 0.81 0.57 -7.49
C TRP A 20 1.47 -0.09 -8.70
N GLU A 21 2.80 0.01 -8.78
CA GLU A 21 3.57 -0.38 -9.97
C GLU A 21 2.96 0.24 -11.24
N GLU A 22 2.53 -0.58 -12.20
CA GLU A 22 1.87 -0.16 -13.44
C GLU A 22 0.34 -0.12 -13.33
N ASP A 23 -0.25 -0.70 -12.27
CA ASP A 23 -1.70 -0.75 -12.07
C ASP A 23 -2.21 0.58 -11.48
N ARG A 24 -3.33 1.04 -12.04
CA ARG A 24 -4.02 2.23 -11.58
C ARG A 24 -5.52 1.97 -11.47
N ARG A 25 -6.05 2.12 -10.26
CA ARG A 25 -7.50 1.97 -10.00
C ARG A 25 -8.10 3.22 -9.40
N TYR A 26 -9.36 3.46 -9.74
CA TYR A 26 -10.13 4.58 -9.25
C TYR A 26 -11.12 4.13 -8.17
N TYR A 27 -11.24 4.94 -7.14
CA TYR A 27 -12.16 4.77 -6.02
C TYR A 27 -12.89 6.08 -5.76
N THR A 28 -14.12 6.00 -5.29
CA THR A 28 -14.92 7.19 -4.97
C THR A 28 -14.56 7.74 -3.58
N ASN A 29 -14.17 6.85 -2.66
CA ASN A 29 -13.85 7.18 -1.27
C ASN A 29 -12.33 7.03 -1.01
N VAL A 30 -11.79 7.91 -0.16
CA VAL A 30 -10.39 7.86 0.30
C VAL A 30 -10.13 6.64 1.16
N ASP A 31 -11.06 6.29 2.05
CA ASP A 31 -10.90 5.15 2.96
C ASP A 31 -10.85 3.84 2.16
N GLU A 32 -11.72 3.70 1.15
CA GLU A 32 -11.67 2.56 0.23
C GLU A 32 -10.36 2.52 -0.56
N ALA A 33 -9.88 3.66 -1.05
CA ALA A 33 -8.62 3.73 -1.78
C ALA A 33 -7.44 3.30 -0.90
N LEU A 34 -7.40 3.77 0.34
CA LEU A 34 -6.33 3.48 1.31
C LEU A 34 -6.36 2.02 1.75
N GLU A 35 -7.54 1.47 2.06
CA GLU A 35 -7.70 0.05 2.43
C GLU A 35 -7.26 -0.87 1.28
N GLN A 36 -7.58 -0.52 0.04
CA GLN A 36 -7.15 -1.27 -1.14
C GLN A 36 -5.65 -1.17 -1.40
N ALA A 37 -5.06 0.02 -1.21
CA ALA A 37 -3.62 0.20 -1.30
C ALA A 37 -2.89 -0.62 -0.23
N GLU A 38 -3.37 -0.59 1.01
CA GLU A 38 -2.81 -1.34 2.12
C GLU A 38 -2.88 -2.85 1.86
N ARG A 39 -4.07 -3.36 1.48
CA ARG A 39 -4.27 -4.79 1.22
C ARG A 39 -3.35 -5.32 0.14
N GLN A 40 -3.23 -4.61 -0.99
CA GLN A 40 -2.35 -5.02 -2.09
C GLN A 40 -0.89 -5.04 -1.66
N LEU A 41 -0.45 -4.00 -0.94
CA LEU A 41 0.92 -3.94 -0.45
C LEU A 41 1.23 -5.01 0.59
N ARG A 42 0.28 -5.34 1.48
CA ARG A 42 0.44 -6.43 2.45
C ARG A 42 0.56 -7.78 1.76
N GLU A 43 -0.31 -8.06 0.80
CA GLU A 43 -0.25 -9.31 0.02
C GLU A 43 1.07 -9.42 -0.74
N ALA A 44 1.47 -8.37 -1.46
CA ALA A 44 2.74 -8.34 -2.18
C ALA A 44 3.96 -8.50 -1.26
N ALA A 45 3.97 -7.82 -0.11
CA ALA A 45 5.05 -7.92 0.87
C ALA A 45 5.12 -9.32 1.50
N ALA A 46 3.97 -9.95 1.76
CA ALA A 46 3.90 -11.32 2.26
C ALA A 46 4.49 -12.31 1.25
N GLU A 47 4.08 -12.21 -0.01
CA GLU A 47 4.55 -13.10 -1.08
C GLU A 47 6.05 -12.93 -1.33
N GLN A 48 6.56 -11.69 -1.32
CA GLN A 48 8.00 -11.43 -1.42
C GLN A 48 8.80 -12.03 -0.26
N ALA A 49 8.30 -11.90 0.97
CA ALA A 49 8.99 -12.45 2.14
C ALA A 49 8.97 -14.00 2.15
N LYS A 50 7.86 -14.63 1.76
CA LYS A 50 7.79 -16.08 1.56
C LYS A 50 8.74 -16.55 0.46
N ALA A 51 8.78 -15.84 -0.67
CA ALA A 51 9.70 -16.14 -1.77
C ALA A 51 11.18 -16.01 -1.36
N ALA A 52 11.48 -15.14 -0.39
CA ALA A 52 12.80 -14.98 0.20
C ALA A 52 13.14 -16.05 1.26
N GLY A 53 12.20 -16.95 1.58
CA GLY A 53 12.41 -18.05 2.53
C GLY A 53 12.13 -17.68 3.99
N ALA A 54 11.37 -16.61 4.27
CA ALA A 54 10.94 -16.29 5.63
C ALA A 54 9.90 -17.30 6.12
N GLU A 55 10.12 -17.90 7.28
CA GLU A 55 9.18 -18.83 7.93
C GLU A 55 8.09 -18.08 8.70
N SER A 56 8.45 -16.92 9.25
CA SER A 56 7.52 -16.00 9.90
C SER A 56 7.70 -14.60 9.34
N VAL A 57 6.59 -13.94 9.01
CA VAL A 57 6.59 -12.61 8.40
C VAL A 57 5.66 -11.70 9.19
N THR A 58 6.21 -10.63 9.74
CA THR A 58 5.43 -9.51 10.27
C THR A 58 5.37 -8.42 9.22
N ILE A 59 4.17 -7.93 8.93
CA ILE A 59 3.99 -6.87 7.90
C ILE A 59 3.50 -5.61 8.58
N GLU A 60 4.34 -4.60 8.56
CA GLU A 60 4.03 -3.26 9.03
C GLU A 60 3.59 -2.40 7.86
N THR A 61 2.55 -1.62 8.06
CA THR A 61 2.02 -0.67 7.08
C THR A 61 2.07 0.73 7.63
N GLU A 62 2.59 1.65 6.84
CA GLU A 62 2.71 3.06 7.17
C GLU A 62 2.00 3.90 6.12
N MET A 63 1.21 4.86 6.58
CA MET A 63 0.53 5.85 5.73
C MET A 63 1.19 7.20 5.95
N LEU A 64 1.84 7.69 4.89
CA LEU A 64 2.56 8.95 4.90
C LEU A 64 1.74 9.99 4.13
N PRO A 65 1.30 11.08 4.75
CA PRO A 65 0.65 12.17 4.03
C PRO A 65 1.67 12.85 3.09
N ASP A 66 1.33 12.95 1.81
CA ASP A 66 2.20 13.51 0.76
C ASP A 66 1.77 14.94 0.34
N GLY A 67 0.77 15.51 1.04
CA GLY A 67 0.21 16.83 0.78
C GLY A 67 -0.95 16.81 -0.23
N ALA A 68 -1.71 17.91 -0.32
CA ALA A 68 -2.85 18.06 -1.24
C ALA A 68 -3.79 16.83 -1.29
N GLU A 69 -4.17 16.29 -0.12
CA GLU A 69 -5.02 15.09 0.03
C GLU A 69 -4.46 13.82 -0.64
N SER A 70 -3.14 13.77 -0.85
CA SER A 70 -2.42 12.62 -1.35
C SER A 70 -1.73 11.86 -0.21
N TYR A 71 -1.63 10.55 -0.37
CA TYR A 71 -1.07 9.63 0.61
C TYR A 71 -0.12 8.67 -0.07
N ARG A 72 1.00 8.39 0.57
CA ARG A 72 1.89 7.29 0.22
C ARG A 72 1.68 6.17 1.23
N VAL A 73 1.32 5.00 0.74
CA VAL A 73 1.21 3.80 1.57
C VAL A 73 2.46 2.96 1.34
N ARG A 74 3.13 2.59 2.42
CA ARG A 74 4.29 1.71 2.40
C ARG A 74 3.97 0.48 3.25
N ALA A 75 4.23 -0.70 2.71
CA ALA A 75 4.30 -1.92 3.50
C ALA A 75 5.73 -2.40 3.55
N THR A 76 6.16 -2.84 4.72
CA THR A 76 7.46 -3.43 4.96
C THR A 76 7.25 -4.80 5.58
N ALA A 77 7.74 -5.83 4.89
CA ALA A 77 7.82 -7.17 5.45
C ALA A 77 9.10 -7.32 6.26
N ILE A 78 8.95 -7.71 7.51
CA ILE A 78 10.02 -8.08 8.42
C ILE A 78 9.95 -9.60 8.57
N GLY A 79 10.82 -10.28 7.84
CA GLY A 79 10.96 -11.73 7.91
C GLY A 79 11.93 -12.11 9.03
N ASP A 80 11.51 -13.03 9.89
CA ASP A 80 12.44 -13.77 10.73
C ASP A 80 12.75 -15.10 10.01
N VAL A 81 14.03 -15.30 9.73
CA VAL A 81 14.55 -16.60 9.30
C VAL A 81 15.05 -17.25 10.56
N ASP A 82 14.24 -18.12 11.18
CA ASP A 82 14.71 -18.99 12.24
C ASP A 82 15.77 -19.91 11.61
N ARG A 83 17.03 -19.50 11.68
CA ARG A 83 18.15 -20.41 11.39
C ARG A 83 18.29 -21.34 12.59
N GLY A 84 17.30 -22.22 12.74
CA GLY A 84 17.38 -23.40 13.59
C GLY A 84 18.69 -24.12 13.31
N ARG A 85 19.48 -24.22 14.38
CA ARG A 85 20.84 -24.72 14.46
C ARG A 85 20.93 -26.24 14.35
#